data_AF-A0A3B5MPZ7-F1
#
_entry.id   AF-A0A3B5MPZ7-F1
#
_cell.length_a   1.000
_cell.length_b   1.000
_cell.length_c   1.000
_cell.angle_alpha   90.00
_cell.angle_beta   90.00
_cell.angle_gamma   90.00
#
_symmetry.space_group_name_H-M   'P 1'
#
loop_
_entity.id
_entity.type
_entity.pdbx_description
1 polymer ?
#
loop_
_entity_poly.entity_id
_entity_poly.type
_entity_poly.pdbx_seq_one_letter_code
_entity_poly.pdbx_strand_id
1 'polypeptide(L)'
;KTYIFKNLELKITRVNTKCLLNNSNIIFLLCFAGLKTIVGALFQSVKKLADVMILTVFCLSVFALVGLQLFMGNLRNKCIIEPEDKNLTTNDTYINNENNQYFPPGKRDALLCGNSSSAGQCPEGYMCLKAGKNPDYGYTSFDNFGWAFLSLFRLMTQDYWEYLYQQTLRAAGKPYMIFFVLVIFLGSFYLINLILAVVAMAYEEQCQVNLKKAQEKEFTGQLTGKSSTEISCDVLTIELEESRQKCPPYWYKFADKFLIWECCPVWMKIKEIVKIIVMDPFTDLAITLCIILNTLFMAMEFYPMDKWFSDMLYVGNLVFTAIFTAEMVLKVIALDPYHYFQVGWNIFDGVIVCLSLIELSLADVKGMSILRSFRLLRVFKLAKSWPTLNKLIKIIGNSVGALGNLTLVLAIIVFIFAVVGMQLFGKHYKDCVCKISEDCTLPRWHMNDFFHSFLIVFRVLCGEWIETMWDCMEVAGKAPCLILYMTVMVIGNLVVHCIFFGHFIPHHSNGFNGTYFCNE
;
A
#
# COMPACT_ATOMS: atom_id res chain seq x y z
N LYS A 1 17.60 55.72 -27.41
CA LYS A 1 18.31 54.52 -26.89
C LYS A 1 18.65 54.61 -25.38
N THR A 2 18.06 55.52 -24.61
CA THR A 2 18.39 55.73 -23.18
C THR A 2 17.18 55.64 -22.23
N TYR A 3 16.10 54.99 -22.68
CA TYR A 3 14.88 54.75 -21.87
C TYR A 3 14.52 53.27 -21.69
N ILE A 4 15.22 52.36 -22.38
CA ILE A 4 14.99 50.90 -22.27
C ILE A 4 15.91 50.26 -21.23
N PHE A 5 17.08 50.86 -20.94
CA PHE A 5 18.02 50.29 -19.96
C PHE A 5 17.66 50.56 -18.49
N LYS A 6 16.89 51.61 -18.17
CA LYS A 6 16.56 51.97 -16.78
C LYS A 6 15.41 51.16 -16.17
N ASN A 7 14.59 50.50 -17.00
CA ASN A 7 13.51 49.62 -16.54
C ASN A 7 13.93 48.14 -16.42
N LEU A 8 15.12 47.77 -16.91
CA LEU A 8 15.66 46.42 -16.75
C LEU A 8 16.39 46.24 -15.40
N GLU A 9 17.06 47.28 -14.89
CA GLU A 9 17.75 47.23 -13.59
C GLU A 9 16.81 47.26 -12.37
N LEU A 10 15.60 47.83 -12.50
CA LEU A 10 14.61 47.93 -11.41
C LEU A 10 13.72 46.68 -11.25
N LYS A 11 13.72 45.77 -12.23
CA LYS A 11 12.96 44.50 -12.17
C LYS A 11 13.79 43.33 -11.64
N ILE A 12 15.13 43.43 -11.72
CA ILE A 12 16.06 42.40 -11.23
C ILE A 12 16.33 42.54 -9.72
N THR A 13 16.16 43.73 -9.13
CA THR A 13 16.38 43.97 -7.69
C THR A 13 15.18 43.68 -6.78
N ARG A 14 14.00 43.32 -7.31
CA ARG A 14 12.82 42.93 -6.49
C ARG A 14 12.54 41.43 -6.42
N VAL A 15 13.25 40.60 -7.20
CA VAL A 15 13.06 39.15 -7.20
C VAL A 15 14.01 38.44 -6.23
N ASN A 16 15.12 39.07 -5.82
CA ASN A 16 16.19 38.40 -5.06
C ASN A 16 16.30 38.74 -3.56
N THR A 17 15.29 39.36 -2.95
CA THR A 17 15.34 39.78 -1.53
C THR A 17 14.13 39.35 -0.70
N LYS A 18 13.51 38.21 -1.06
CA LYS A 18 12.49 37.53 -0.23
C LYS A 18 12.78 36.04 0.02
N CYS A 19 14.00 35.58 -0.29
CA CYS A 19 14.44 34.19 -0.11
C CYS A 19 15.59 34.02 0.90
N LEU A 20 15.82 35.00 1.79
CA LEU A 20 16.75 34.85 2.89
C LEU A 20 16.06 35.31 4.19
N LEU A 21 15.99 34.39 5.16
CA LEU A 21 15.41 34.48 6.51
C LEU A 21 13.89 34.24 6.63
N ASN A 22 13.48 32.96 6.67
CA ASN A 22 13.13 32.29 7.94
C ASN A 22 12.45 30.92 7.70
N ASN A 23 12.91 29.92 8.45
CA ASN A 23 12.36 28.56 8.62
C ASN A 23 12.50 27.57 7.45
N SER A 24 13.75 27.18 7.20
CA SER A 24 14.10 25.92 6.56
C SER A 24 13.68 24.74 7.45
N ASN A 25 12.50 24.17 7.18
CA ASN A 25 12.13 22.76 7.41
C ASN A 25 10.72 22.41 6.85
N ILE A 26 9.92 23.40 6.45
CA ILE A 26 8.55 23.18 5.92
C ILE A 26 8.43 23.49 4.41
N ILE A 27 9.43 24.13 3.80
CA ILE A 27 9.32 24.66 2.42
C ILE A 27 9.53 23.60 1.33
N PHE A 28 10.14 22.45 1.63
CA PHE A 28 10.38 21.42 0.59
C PHE A 28 9.08 20.73 0.11
N LEU A 29 8.05 20.66 0.96
CA LEU A 29 6.71 20.17 0.59
C LEU A 29 5.90 21.16 -0.28
N LEU A 30 6.35 22.41 -0.41
CA LEU A 30 5.61 23.47 -1.13
C LEU A 30 6.02 23.62 -2.60
N CYS A 31 6.97 22.83 -3.10
CA CYS A 31 7.47 22.96 -4.47
C CYS A 31 6.52 22.37 -5.53
N PHE A 32 5.57 21.51 -5.14
CA PHE A 32 4.56 20.94 -6.04
C PHE A 32 3.24 21.72 -5.94
N ALA A 33 2.87 22.44 -7.01
CA ALA A 33 1.66 23.27 -7.06
C ALA A 33 0.36 22.51 -6.72
N GLY A 34 0.30 21.19 -6.96
CA GLY A 34 -0.85 20.34 -6.60
C GLY A 34 -0.88 19.87 -5.14
N LEU A 35 0.27 19.81 -4.46
CA LEU A 35 0.40 19.21 -3.12
C LEU A 35 -0.29 20.04 -2.03
N LYS A 36 -0.21 21.37 -2.14
CA LYS A 36 -0.84 22.31 -1.20
C LYS A 36 -2.37 22.15 -1.17
N THR A 37 -2.99 21.96 -2.34
CA THR A 37 -4.45 21.77 -2.47
C THR A 37 -4.88 20.46 -1.83
N ILE A 38 -4.11 19.39 -2.05
CA ILE A 38 -4.38 18.06 -1.49
C ILE A 38 -4.25 18.07 0.04
N VAL A 39 -3.17 18.63 0.57
CA VAL A 39 -2.97 18.72 2.03
C VAL A 39 -4.07 19.58 2.67
N GLY A 40 -4.48 20.68 2.02
CA GLY A 40 -5.61 21.49 2.47
C GLY A 40 -6.94 20.71 2.49
N ALA A 41 -7.19 19.88 1.47
CA ALA A 41 -8.37 19.01 1.40
C ALA A 41 -8.35 17.95 2.51
N LEU A 42 -7.20 17.30 2.76
CA LEU A 42 -7.01 16.35 3.87
C LEU A 42 -7.34 16.99 5.22
N PHE A 43 -6.79 18.17 5.50
CA PHE A 43 -7.07 18.89 6.75
C PHE A 43 -8.55 19.26 6.91
N GLN A 44 -9.21 19.62 5.81
CA GLN A 44 -10.65 19.92 5.85
C GLN A 44 -11.49 18.67 6.15
N SER A 45 -11.06 17.49 5.69
CA SER A 45 -11.71 16.21 6.01
C SER A 45 -11.54 15.84 7.50
N VAL A 46 -10.36 16.10 8.09
CA VAL A 46 -10.12 15.84 9.53
C VAL A 46 -11.09 16.62 10.42
N LYS A 47 -11.42 17.87 10.07
CA LYS A 47 -12.36 18.68 10.86
C LYS A 47 -13.75 18.04 10.96
N LYS A 48 -14.21 17.38 9.89
CA LYS A 48 -15.51 16.67 9.88
C LYS A 48 -15.46 15.37 10.67
N LEU A 49 -14.29 14.78 10.82
CA LEU A 49 -14.08 13.59 11.65
C LEU A 49 -14.02 13.89 13.15
N ALA A 50 -13.93 15.16 13.56
CA ALA A 50 -13.77 15.52 14.97
C ALA A 50 -14.87 14.94 15.88
N ASP A 51 -16.14 15.06 15.48
CA ASP A 51 -17.28 14.54 16.25
C ASP A 51 -17.25 13.02 16.35
N VAL A 52 -16.87 12.34 15.26
CA VAL A 52 -16.68 10.88 15.23
C VAL A 52 -15.55 10.46 16.15
N MET A 53 -14.42 11.17 16.11
CA MET A 53 -13.27 10.87 16.95
C MET A 53 -13.62 11.05 18.43
N ILE A 54 -14.39 12.09 18.79
CA ILE A 54 -14.88 12.29 20.16
C ILE A 54 -15.76 11.11 20.61
N LEU A 55 -16.72 10.70 19.76
CA LEU A 55 -17.57 9.53 20.04
C LEU A 55 -16.74 8.25 20.19
N THR A 56 -15.75 8.02 19.33
CA THR A 56 -14.91 6.82 19.38
C THR A 56 -14.10 6.76 20.69
N VAL A 57 -13.47 7.86 21.08
CA VAL A 57 -12.70 7.94 22.33
C VAL A 57 -13.60 7.77 23.54
N PHE A 58 -14.81 8.33 23.52
CA PHE A 58 -15.81 8.14 24.57
C PHE A 58 -16.21 6.66 24.71
N CYS A 59 -16.61 6.02 23.61
CA CYS A 59 -16.99 4.60 23.59
C CYS A 59 -15.85 3.70 24.06
N LEU A 60 -14.62 3.93 23.57
CA LEU A 60 -13.43 3.19 24.01
C LEU A 60 -13.15 3.37 25.50
N SER A 61 -13.34 4.56 26.04
CA SER A 61 -13.13 4.83 27.46
C SER A 61 -14.16 4.08 28.32
N VAL A 62 -15.43 4.03 27.90
CA VAL A 62 -16.48 3.26 28.60
C VAL A 62 -16.14 1.77 28.59
N PHE A 63 -15.80 1.20 27.44
CA PHE A 63 -15.40 -0.22 27.36
C PHE A 63 -14.09 -0.52 28.09
N ALA A 64 -13.15 0.42 28.14
CA ALA A 64 -11.91 0.27 28.89
C ALA A 64 -12.18 0.22 30.40
N LEU A 65 -13.12 1.02 30.93
CA LEU A 65 -13.52 0.93 32.34
C LEU A 65 -14.20 -0.40 32.66
N VAL A 66 -15.07 -0.89 31.78
CA VAL A 66 -15.70 -2.22 31.94
C VAL A 66 -14.64 -3.33 31.89
N GLY A 67 -13.74 -3.30 30.90
CA GLY A 67 -12.65 -4.28 30.76
C GLY A 67 -11.68 -4.26 31.94
N LEU A 68 -11.33 -3.07 32.43
CA LEU A 68 -10.53 -2.89 33.65
C LEU A 68 -11.21 -3.58 34.84
N GLN A 69 -12.50 -3.33 35.09
CA GLN A 69 -13.22 -3.91 36.23
C GLN A 69 -13.39 -5.43 36.12
N LEU A 70 -13.60 -5.95 34.90
CA LEU A 70 -13.80 -7.39 34.69
C LEU A 70 -12.50 -8.20 34.75
N PHE A 71 -11.39 -7.64 34.28
CA PHE A 71 -10.16 -8.41 34.03
C PHE A 71 -8.94 -7.93 34.83
N MET A 72 -9.13 -7.09 35.85
CA MET A 72 -8.05 -6.52 36.65
C MET A 72 -7.08 -7.58 37.20
N GLY A 73 -5.88 -7.63 36.64
CA GLY A 73 -4.84 -8.56 37.04
C GLY A 73 -5.08 -10.03 36.74
N ASN A 74 -6.09 -10.38 35.94
CA ASN A 74 -6.29 -11.77 35.50
C ASN A 74 -5.14 -12.25 34.61
N LEU A 75 -4.56 -11.36 33.80
CA LEU A 75 -3.43 -11.68 32.90
C LEU A 75 -2.09 -11.90 33.64
N ARG A 76 -2.05 -11.70 34.97
CA ARG A 76 -0.92 -12.08 35.83
C ARG A 76 -1.02 -13.52 36.34
N ASN A 77 -2.12 -14.23 36.08
CA ASN A 77 -2.25 -15.60 36.56
C ASN A 77 -1.32 -16.52 35.78
N LYS A 78 -0.40 -17.20 36.47
CA LYS A 78 0.58 -18.13 35.91
C LYS A 78 0.48 -19.50 36.58
N CYS A 79 0.85 -20.54 35.84
CA CYS A 79 1.03 -21.88 36.40
C CYS A 79 2.39 -21.96 37.11
N ILE A 80 2.38 -22.20 38.41
CA ILE A 80 3.58 -22.28 39.26
C ILE A 80 3.66 -23.69 39.87
N ILE A 81 4.87 -24.24 39.96
CA ILE A 81 5.10 -25.55 40.58
C ILE A 81 4.52 -25.56 41.99
N GLU A 82 3.68 -26.55 42.29
CA GLU A 82 3.09 -26.75 43.61
C GLU A 82 4.21 -27.10 44.62
N PRO A 83 4.47 -26.25 45.63
CA PRO A 83 5.54 -26.51 46.60
C PRO A 83 5.09 -27.58 47.61
N GLU A 84 6.03 -28.44 48.04
CA GLU A 84 5.79 -29.41 49.13
C GLU A 84 5.45 -28.70 50.46
N ASP A 85 6.10 -27.56 50.72
CA ASP A 85 5.80 -26.68 51.85
C ASP A 85 4.72 -25.64 51.49
N LYS A 86 3.53 -25.79 52.07
CA LYS A 86 2.41 -24.85 51.83
C LYS A 86 2.69 -23.41 52.26
N ASN A 87 3.65 -23.18 53.15
CA ASN A 87 4.07 -21.84 53.57
C ASN A 87 4.80 -21.05 52.45
N LEU A 88 5.32 -21.74 51.42
CA LEU A 88 5.94 -21.09 50.25
C LEU A 88 4.91 -20.49 49.30
N THR A 89 3.63 -20.88 49.38
CA THR A 89 2.56 -20.32 48.52
C THR A 89 2.24 -18.85 48.80
N THR A 90 2.69 -18.32 49.95
CA THR A 90 2.58 -16.90 50.34
C THR A 90 3.90 -16.15 50.21
N ASN A 91 4.99 -16.82 49.82
CA ASN A 91 6.30 -16.18 49.71
C ASN A 91 6.48 -15.55 48.32
N ASP A 92 6.46 -14.22 48.25
CA ASP A 92 6.61 -13.45 47.00
C ASP A 92 7.89 -13.80 46.22
N THR A 93 8.97 -14.20 46.90
CA THR A 93 10.22 -14.60 46.24
C THR A 93 10.10 -15.92 45.48
N TYR A 94 9.29 -16.86 45.99
CA TYR A 94 9.03 -18.14 45.33
C TYR A 94 8.07 -17.97 44.16
N ILE A 95 7.02 -17.16 44.35
CA ILE A 95 5.97 -16.90 43.35
C ILE A 95 6.54 -16.16 42.13
N ASN A 96 7.41 -15.17 42.35
CA ASN A 96 7.97 -14.36 41.27
C ASN A 96 9.21 -14.96 40.61
N ASN A 97 9.67 -16.14 41.04
CA ASN A 97 10.79 -16.82 40.41
C ASN A 97 10.36 -17.44 39.07
N GLU A 98 10.98 -17.00 37.97
CA GLU A 98 10.66 -17.47 36.62
C GLU A 98 10.91 -18.98 36.47
N ASN A 99 11.89 -19.56 37.17
CA ASN A 99 12.17 -21.00 37.12
C ASN A 99 11.02 -21.88 37.65
N ASN A 100 10.15 -21.32 38.49
CA ASN A 100 9.01 -22.03 39.04
C ASN A 100 7.77 -21.94 38.14
N GLN A 101 7.82 -21.14 37.06
CA GLN A 101 6.71 -20.94 36.14
C GLN A 101 6.75 -21.95 35.00
N TYR A 102 5.58 -22.34 34.50
CA TYR A 102 5.48 -23.24 33.35
C TYR A 102 5.55 -22.47 32.03
N PHE A 103 6.55 -22.77 31.19
CA PHE A 103 6.71 -22.23 29.84
C PHE A 103 6.37 -23.28 28.78
N PRO A 104 5.38 -23.05 27.90
CA PRO A 104 5.13 -23.90 26.76
C PRO A 104 6.33 -23.93 25.80
N PRO A 105 6.59 -25.06 25.11
CA PRO A 105 7.73 -25.18 24.21
C PRO A 105 7.64 -24.13 23.08
N GLY A 106 8.73 -23.39 22.86
CA GLY A 106 8.82 -22.36 21.82
C GLY A 106 8.05 -21.06 22.12
N LYS A 107 7.56 -20.85 23.35
CA LYS A 107 6.94 -19.59 23.77
C LYS A 107 7.77 -18.88 24.84
N ARG A 108 7.88 -17.56 24.72
CA ARG A 108 8.60 -16.70 25.68
C ARG A 108 7.82 -16.44 26.96
N ASP A 109 6.49 -16.39 26.88
CA ASP A 109 5.64 -16.08 28.03
C ASP A 109 5.18 -17.35 28.76
N ALA A 110 5.19 -17.28 30.09
CA ALA A 110 4.63 -18.32 30.95
C ALA A 110 3.12 -18.51 30.71
N LEU A 111 2.68 -19.77 30.80
CA LEU A 111 1.30 -20.18 30.52
C LEU A 111 0.31 -19.52 31.48
N LEU A 112 -0.72 -18.89 30.91
CA LEU A 112 -1.82 -18.30 31.66
C LEU A 112 -2.81 -19.36 32.16
N CYS A 113 -3.38 -19.12 33.34
CA CYS A 113 -4.36 -20.00 33.97
C CYS A 113 -5.48 -19.21 34.66
N GLY A 114 -6.55 -19.89 35.05
CA GLY A 114 -7.59 -19.33 35.90
C GLY A 114 -8.16 -20.37 36.86
N ASN A 115 -8.69 -19.90 37.99
CA ASN A 115 -9.24 -20.77 39.03
C ASN A 115 -10.69 -21.22 38.73
N SER A 116 -11.34 -20.58 37.77
CA SER A 116 -12.70 -20.94 37.32
C SER A 116 -12.68 -22.26 36.55
N SER A 117 -13.72 -23.09 36.70
CA SER A 117 -13.87 -24.35 35.95
C SER A 117 -13.90 -24.18 34.42
N SER A 118 -14.27 -23.00 33.95
CA SER A 118 -14.32 -22.63 32.53
C SER A 118 -13.04 -21.96 32.01
N ALA A 119 -12.05 -21.74 32.87
CA ALA A 119 -10.75 -21.16 32.53
C ALA A 119 -9.71 -22.23 32.17
N GLY A 120 -8.53 -21.79 31.72
CA GLY A 120 -7.44 -22.69 31.40
C GLY A 120 -6.83 -23.29 32.66
N GLN A 121 -6.76 -24.62 32.71
CA GLN A 121 -6.10 -25.34 33.79
C GLN A 121 -4.59 -25.48 33.55
N CYS A 122 -3.87 -25.67 34.64
CA CYS A 122 -2.43 -25.96 34.64
C CYS A 122 -2.18 -27.47 34.47
N PRO A 123 -0.99 -27.86 33.98
CA PRO A 123 -0.57 -29.27 33.97
C PRO A 123 -0.42 -29.82 35.40
N GLU A 124 -0.35 -31.15 35.52
CA GLU A 124 -0.18 -31.83 36.82
C GLU A 124 1.08 -31.35 37.56
N GLY A 125 0.98 -31.15 38.87
CA GLY A 125 2.05 -30.61 39.71
C GLY A 125 2.22 -29.09 39.65
N TYR A 126 1.32 -28.37 38.96
CA TYR A 126 1.29 -26.91 38.93
C TYR A 126 -0.05 -26.38 39.45
N MET A 127 0.02 -25.30 40.22
CA MET A 127 -1.13 -24.56 40.71
C MET A 127 -1.21 -23.17 40.09
N CYS A 128 -2.42 -22.63 39.97
CA CYS A 128 -2.64 -21.31 39.40
C CYS A 128 -2.50 -20.22 40.46
N LEU A 129 -1.49 -19.36 40.34
CA LEU A 129 -1.26 -18.23 41.23
C LEU A 129 -1.02 -16.94 40.43
N LYS A 130 -1.37 -15.81 41.02
CA LYS A 130 -1.15 -14.49 40.40
C LYS A 130 0.29 -14.05 40.66
N ALA A 131 1.11 -14.02 39.61
CA ALA A 131 2.55 -13.93 39.75
C ALA A 131 3.24 -13.28 38.56
N GLY A 132 4.38 -12.63 38.82
CA GLY A 132 5.27 -12.16 37.77
C GLY A 132 4.69 -11.02 36.91
N LYS A 133 5.22 -10.93 35.69
CA LYS A 133 4.88 -9.88 34.73
C LYS A 133 3.69 -10.30 33.86
N ASN A 134 2.99 -9.30 33.35
CA ASN A 134 1.98 -9.50 32.31
C ASN A 134 2.63 -10.02 31.00
N PRO A 135 1.87 -10.66 30.10
CA PRO A 135 2.37 -11.12 28.80
C PRO A 135 2.94 -9.99 27.92
N ASP A 136 3.68 -10.36 26.87
CA ASP A 136 4.20 -9.45 25.84
C ASP A 136 5.04 -8.30 26.46
N TYR A 137 6.12 -8.64 27.18
CA TYR A 137 6.98 -7.72 27.95
C TYR A 137 6.25 -6.91 29.04
N GLY A 138 5.02 -7.30 29.38
CA GLY A 138 4.19 -6.62 30.37
C GLY A 138 3.30 -5.52 29.78
N TYR A 139 3.24 -5.37 28.47
CA TYR A 139 2.42 -4.36 27.79
C TYR A 139 0.95 -4.80 27.65
N THR A 140 0.68 -6.10 27.58
CA THR A 140 -0.69 -6.63 27.46
C THR A 140 -1.34 -6.78 28.83
N SER A 141 -2.16 -5.81 29.26
CA SER A 141 -2.82 -5.86 30.58
C SER A 141 -4.11 -5.05 30.69
N PHE A 142 -4.95 -5.44 31.66
CA PHE A 142 -6.14 -4.70 32.10
C PHE A 142 -5.98 -4.18 33.54
N ASP A 143 -4.74 -3.92 33.97
CA ASP A 143 -4.45 -3.53 35.36
C ASP A 143 -4.62 -2.03 35.59
N ASN A 144 -4.37 -1.23 34.56
CA ASN A 144 -4.45 0.22 34.60
C ASN A 144 -5.28 0.71 33.42
N PHE A 145 -5.95 1.86 33.60
CA PHE A 145 -6.82 2.42 32.56
C PHE A 145 -6.09 2.62 31.22
N GLY A 146 -4.83 3.09 31.22
CA GLY A 146 -4.06 3.29 30.00
C GLY A 146 -3.77 2.01 29.21
N TRP A 147 -3.41 0.91 29.88
CA TRP A 147 -3.17 -0.38 29.22
C TRP A 147 -4.46 -1.07 28.79
N ALA A 148 -5.53 -0.93 29.59
CA ALA A 148 -6.86 -1.35 29.18
C ALA A 148 -7.31 -0.59 27.94
N PHE A 149 -7.17 0.74 27.91
CA PHE A 149 -7.49 1.57 26.75
C PHE A 149 -6.71 1.15 25.50
N LEU A 150 -5.40 0.92 25.62
CA LEU A 150 -4.57 0.43 24.50
C LEU A 150 -5.01 -0.95 24.02
N SER A 151 -5.37 -1.85 24.94
CA SER A 151 -5.87 -3.20 24.61
C SER A 151 -7.24 -3.15 23.91
N LEU A 152 -8.14 -2.25 24.33
CA LEU A 152 -9.42 -2.01 23.68
C LEU A 152 -9.24 -1.35 22.30
N PHE A 153 -8.29 -0.43 22.17
CA PHE A 153 -7.94 0.19 20.90
C PHE A 153 -7.39 -0.85 19.90
N ARG A 154 -6.56 -1.79 20.37
CA ARG A 154 -6.14 -2.98 19.60
C ARG A 154 -7.32 -3.84 19.15
N LEU A 155 -8.32 -4.07 20.01
CA LEU A 155 -9.54 -4.81 19.63
C LEU A 155 -10.38 -4.06 18.58
N MET A 156 -10.45 -2.73 18.66
CA MET A 156 -11.19 -1.91 17.69
C MET A 156 -10.53 -1.96 16.29
N THR A 157 -9.21 -1.87 16.25
CA THR A 157 -8.41 -1.92 15.01
C THR A 157 -8.22 -3.34 14.46
N GLN A 158 -8.63 -4.36 15.22
CA GLN A 158 -8.48 -5.78 14.88
C GLN A 158 -7.04 -6.20 14.59
N ASP A 159 -6.07 -5.62 15.32
CA ASP A 159 -4.66 -6.00 15.19
C ASP A 159 -4.27 -7.08 16.20
N TYR A 160 -3.93 -8.27 15.70
CA TYR A 160 -3.55 -9.45 16.48
C TYR A 160 -4.54 -9.74 17.64
N TRP A 161 -5.80 -9.35 17.48
CA TRP A 161 -6.80 -9.29 18.55
C TRP A 161 -7.17 -10.67 19.09
N GLU A 162 -7.08 -11.69 18.24
CA GLU A 162 -7.36 -13.08 18.55
C GLU A 162 -6.44 -13.61 19.65
N TYR A 163 -5.19 -13.15 19.71
CA TYR A 163 -4.25 -13.53 20.75
C TYR A 163 -4.65 -12.96 22.12
N LEU A 164 -5.02 -11.68 22.17
CA LEU A 164 -5.55 -11.04 23.40
C LEU A 164 -6.85 -11.71 23.86
N TYR A 165 -7.73 -12.03 22.92
CA TYR A 165 -8.96 -12.77 23.17
C TYR A 165 -8.67 -14.14 23.82
N GLN A 166 -7.79 -14.93 23.22
CA GLN A 166 -7.42 -16.25 23.74
C GLN A 166 -6.77 -16.17 25.12
N GLN A 167 -5.85 -15.23 25.35
CA GLN A 167 -5.21 -15.02 26.65
C GLN A 167 -6.23 -14.67 27.73
N THR A 168 -7.14 -13.74 27.44
CA THR A 168 -8.14 -13.26 28.41
C THR A 168 -9.14 -14.36 28.76
N LEU A 169 -9.64 -15.12 27.77
CA LEU A 169 -10.54 -16.24 28.04
C LEU A 169 -9.85 -17.38 28.79
N ARG A 170 -8.56 -17.62 28.50
CA ARG A 170 -7.79 -18.62 29.24
C ARG A 170 -7.61 -18.23 30.70
N ALA A 171 -7.39 -16.94 31.00
CA ALA A 171 -7.19 -16.47 32.36
C ALA A 171 -8.50 -16.26 33.16
N ALA A 172 -9.51 -15.65 32.54
CA ALA A 172 -10.77 -15.30 33.20
C ALA A 172 -11.85 -16.39 33.09
N GLY A 173 -11.87 -17.11 31.97
CA GLY A 173 -12.87 -18.13 31.65
C GLY A 173 -13.59 -17.88 30.32
N LYS A 174 -14.07 -18.95 29.69
CA LYS A 174 -14.84 -18.92 28.43
C LYS A 174 -16.12 -18.05 28.43
N PRO A 175 -16.94 -17.90 29.50
CA PRO A 175 -18.18 -17.12 29.42
C PRO A 175 -17.96 -15.62 29.12
N TYR A 176 -16.76 -15.10 29.40
CA TYR A 176 -16.38 -13.73 29.07
C TYR A 176 -16.23 -13.47 27.57
N MET A 177 -16.45 -14.47 26.71
CA MET A 177 -16.54 -14.27 25.26
C MET A 177 -17.59 -13.20 24.88
N ILE A 178 -18.65 -13.07 25.69
CA ILE A 178 -19.72 -12.08 25.48
C ILE A 178 -19.16 -10.65 25.47
N PHE A 179 -18.19 -10.34 26.33
CA PHE A 179 -17.54 -9.04 26.36
C PHE A 179 -16.84 -8.74 25.02
N PHE A 180 -16.07 -9.70 24.49
CA PHE A 180 -15.37 -9.53 23.22
C PHE A 180 -16.33 -9.44 22.03
N VAL A 181 -17.41 -10.23 22.02
CA VAL A 181 -18.45 -10.12 20.98
C VAL A 181 -19.07 -8.73 20.97
N LEU A 182 -19.43 -8.19 22.15
CA LEU A 182 -19.99 -6.84 22.25
C LEU A 182 -18.99 -5.76 21.81
N VAL A 183 -17.73 -5.84 22.24
CA VAL A 183 -16.69 -4.88 21.87
C VAL A 183 -16.36 -4.94 20.39
N ILE A 184 -16.28 -6.13 19.77
CA ILE A 184 -15.97 -6.24 18.34
C ILE A 184 -17.15 -5.76 17.50
N PHE A 185 -18.38 -6.12 17.87
CA PHE A 185 -19.58 -5.69 17.13
C PHE A 185 -19.86 -4.18 17.27
N LEU A 186 -19.86 -3.65 18.50
CA LEU A 186 -20.14 -2.22 18.74
C LEU A 186 -18.91 -1.33 18.48
N GLY A 187 -17.71 -1.81 18.76
CA GLY A 187 -16.48 -1.07 18.57
C GLY A 187 -16.00 -1.14 17.13
N SER A 188 -15.57 -2.32 16.67
CA SER A 188 -14.92 -2.44 15.36
C SER A 188 -15.90 -2.23 14.20
N PHE A 189 -17.03 -2.94 14.18
CA PHE A 189 -17.95 -2.87 13.03
C PHE A 189 -18.67 -1.51 12.96
N TYR A 190 -19.21 -1.01 14.06
CA TYR A 190 -19.96 0.25 14.02
C TYR A 190 -19.05 1.49 13.88
N LEU A 191 -17.93 1.58 14.61
CA LEU A 191 -17.08 2.77 14.56
C LEU A 191 -16.28 2.89 13.25
N ILE A 192 -15.76 1.78 12.70
CA ILE A 192 -15.06 1.82 11.41
C ILE A 192 -16.04 2.24 10.31
N ASN A 193 -17.24 1.65 10.27
CA ASN A 193 -18.25 2.03 9.28
C ASN A 193 -18.69 3.50 9.42
N LEU A 194 -18.76 4.04 10.64
CA LEU A 194 -19.07 5.46 10.86
C LEU A 194 -17.94 6.36 10.35
N ILE A 195 -16.68 6.03 10.64
CA ILE A 195 -15.50 6.74 10.10
C ILE A 195 -15.53 6.71 8.57
N LEU A 196 -15.70 5.54 7.97
CA LEU A 196 -15.76 5.38 6.52
C LEU A 196 -16.90 6.21 5.89
N ALA A 197 -18.09 6.20 6.50
CA ALA A 197 -19.23 6.98 6.04
C ALA A 197 -18.94 8.50 6.10
N VAL A 198 -18.34 8.98 7.20
CA VAL A 198 -18.02 10.41 7.34
C VAL A 198 -16.90 10.83 6.38
N VAL A 199 -15.88 10.00 6.17
CA VAL A 199 -14.85 10.27 5.15
C VAL A 199 -15.46 10.31 3.75
N ALA A 200 -16.36 9.37 3.41
CA ALA A 200 -17.07 9.35 2.13
C ALA A 200 -17.90 10.61 1.93
N MET A 201 -18.74 10.99 2.89
CA MET A 201 -19.55 12.23 2.84
C MET A 201 -18.66 13.47 2.71
N ALA A 202 -17.56 13.54 3.46
CA ALA A 202 -16.62 14.66 3.38
C ALA A 202 -15.98 14.77 1.98
N TYR A 203 -15.63 13.62 1.37
CA TYR A 203 -15.03 13.56 0.04
C TYR A 203 -16.04 13.94 -1.05
N GLU A 204 -17.27 13.43 -0.99
CA GLU A 204 -18.34 13.78 -1.92
C GLU A 204 -18.63 15.28 -1.91
N GLU A 205 -18.73 15.89 -0.72
CA GLU A 205 -18.96 17.33 -0.60
C GLU A 205 -17.79 18.15 -1.17
N GLN A 206 -16.54 17.72 -0.95
CA GLN A 206 -15.37 18.35 -1.55
C GLN A 206 -15.38 18.23 -3.08
N CYS A 207 -15.78 17.08 -3.61
CA CYS A 207 -15.93 16.87 -5.04
C CYS A 207 -16.97 17.83 -5.63
N GLN A 208 -18.14 17.96 -5.00
CA GLN A 208 -19.19 18.91 -5.43
C GLN A 208 -18.72 20.37 -5.41
N VAL A 209 -18.00 20.79 -4.37
CA VAL A 209 -17.45 22.15 -4.27
C VAL A 209 -16.44 22.41 -5.39
N ASN A 210 -15.59 21.43 -5.72
CA ASN A 210 -14.61 21.56 -6.80
C ASN A 210 -15.29 21.62 -8.17
N LEU A 211 -16.33 20.82 -8.40
CA LEU A 211 -17.14 20.86 -9.62
C LEU A 211 -17.82 22.22 -9.80
N LYS A 212 -18.42 22.79 -8.75
CA LYS A 212 -19.04 24.13 -8.79
C LYS A 212 -18.01 25.23 -9.13
N LYS A 213 -16.82 25.16 -8.53
CA LYS A 213 -15.73 26.10 -8.84
C LYS A 213 -15.22 25.97 -10.27
N ALA A 214 -15.24 24.76 -10.84
CA ALA A 214 -14.90 24.55 -12.25
C ALA A 214 -15.95 25.20 -13.17
N GLN A 215 -17.24 24.96 -12.90
CA GLN A 215 -18.35 25.58 -13.64
C GLN A 215 -18.34 27.11 -13.53
N GLU A 216 -18.07 27.67 -12.35
CA GLU A 216 -17.99 29.11 -12.13
C GLU A 216 -16.81 29.73 -12.90
N LYS A 217 -15.67 29.03 -13.00
CA LYS A 217 -14.52 29.46 -13.82
C LYS A 217 -14.84 29.41 -15.32
N GLU A 218 -15.58 28.42 -15.78
CA GLU A 218 -16.06 28.36 -17.17
C GLU A 218 -17.03 29.50 -17.49
N PHE A 219 -17.99 29.76 -16.58
CA PHE A 219 -18.97 30.83 -16.74
C PHE A 219 -18.35 32.24 -16.66
N THR A 220 -17.44 32.48 -15.71
CA THR A 220 -16.67 33.74 -15.65
C THR A 220 -15.71 33.89 -16.82
N GLY A 221 -15.14 32.78 -17.32
CA GLY A 221 -14.40 32.75 -18.58
C GLY A 221 -15.25 33.25 -19.75
N GLN A 222 -16.47 32.75 -19.91
CA GLN A 222 -17.41 33.18 -20.95
C GLN A 222 -17.82 34.66 -20.81
N LEU A 223 -18.04 35.16 -19.59
CA LEU A 223 -18.44 36.56 -19.35
C LEU A 223 -17.33 37.60 -19.61
N THR A 224 -16.05 37.22 -19.48
CA THR A 224 -14.92 38.14 -19.76
C THR A 224 -14.61 38.35 -21.24
N GLY A 225 -15.42 37.79 -22.15
CA GLY A 225 -15.35 38.12 -23.58
C GLY A 225 -14.03 37.74 -24.26
N LYS A 226 -13.26 36.82 -23.68
CA LYS A 226 -12.26 36.07 -24.44
C LYS A 226 -13.02 35.00 -25.23
N SER A 227 -12.86 35.01 -26.55
CA SER A 227 -13.58 34.11 -27.45
C SER A 227 -13.51 32.66 -26.94
N SER A 228 -14.61 31.93 -27.11
CA SER A 228 -14.80 30.53 -26.72
C SER A 228 -13.80 29.55 -27.35
N THR A 229 -12.83 30.04 -28.12
CA THR A 229 -11.72 29.29 -28.72
C THR A 229 -10.41 29.39 -27.93
N GLU A 230 -10.29 30.33 -26.98
CA GLU A 230 -9.04 30.53 -26.20
C GLU A 230 -9.13 30.00 -24.76
N ILE A 231 -10.31 29.89 -24.13
CA ILE A 231 -10.40 29.44 -22.73
C ILE A 231 -10.52 27.92 -22.59
N SER A 232 -11.13 27.23 -23.56
CA SER A 232 -11.04 25.76 -23.66
C SER A 232 -9.62 25.32 -24.04
N CYS A 233 -8.85 26.23 -24.66
CA CYS A 233 -7.49 26.01 -25.13
C CYS A 233 -6.37 26.42 -24.16
N ASP A 234 -6.62 26.64 -22.86
CA ASP A 234 -5.53 26.93 -21.90
C ASP A 234 -5.50 26.03 -20.64
N VAL A 235 -6.58 25.30 -20.31
CA VAL A 235 -6.57 24.36 -19.16
C VAL A 235 -6.63 22.90 -19.60
N LEU A 236 -7.31 22.61 -20.71
CA LEU A 236 -7.32 21.28 -21.30
C LEU A 236 -6.11 21.06 -22.24
N THR A 237 -5.53 22.14 -22.77
CA THR A 237 -4.32 22.10 -23.62
C THR A 237 -3.03 22.00 -22.84
N ILE A 238 -2.92 22.41 -21.58
CA ILE A 238 -1.65 22.20 -20.86
C ILE A 238 -1.44 20.70 -20.57
N GLU A 239 -2.50 19.90 -20.37
CA GLU A 239 -2.38 18.44 -20.24
C GLU A 239 -2.43 17.69 -21.60
N LEU A 240 -3.07 18.24 -22.65
CA LEU A 240 -3.05 17.62 -23.99
C LEU A 240 -1.90 18.07 -24.90
N GLU A 241 -1.28 19.23 -24.69
CA GLU A 241 -0.12 19.71 -25.45
C GLU A 241 1.21 19.12 -24.95
N GLU A 242 1.29 18.62 -23.71
CA GLU A 242 2.43 17.78 -23.31
C GLU A 242 2.42 16.41 -24.02
N SER A 243 1.25 15.95 -24.47
CA SER A 243 1.14 14.77 -25.36
C SER A 243 1.30 15.10 -26.85
N ARG A 244 1.32 16.38 -27.21
CA ARG A 244 1.44 16.89 -28.59
C ARG A 244 2.64 17.81 -28.79
N GLN A 245 3.71 17.65 -28.00
CA GLN A 245 5.00 18.20 -28.36
C GLN A 245 5.38 17.69 -29.75
N LYS A 246 5.25 18.56 -30.76
CA LYS A 246 5.83 18.34 -32.08
C LYS A 246 7.29 17.99 -31.85
N CYS A 247 7.63 16.75 -32.17
CA CYS A 247 8.99 16.25 -32.01
C CYS A 247 9.96 17.23 -32.69
N PRO A 248 11.17 17.43 -32.15
CA PRO A 248 12.17 18.30 -32.76
C PRO A 248 12.32 17.96 -34.26
N PRO A 249 12.55 18.93 -35.16
CA PRO A 249 12.53 18.70 -36.61
C PRO A 249 13.53 17.64 -37.09
N TYR A 250 14.54 17.32 -36.27
CA TYR A 250 15.49 16.23 -36.52
C TYR A 250 14.86 14.83 -36.36
N TRP A 251 13.86 14.68 -35.49
CA TRP A 251 13.14 13.43 -35.28
C TRP A 251 12.29 13.04 -36.49
N TYR A 252 11.66 14.01 -37.17
CA TYR A 252 10.94 13.74 -38.43
C TYR A 252 11.88 13.28 -39.53
N LYS A 253 13.07 13.87 -39.65
CA LYS A 253 14.10 13.43 -40.62
C LYS A 253 14.66 12.05 -40.29
N PHE A 254 14.76 11.70 -39.01
CA PHE A 254 15.18 10.38 -38.56
C PHE A 254 14.06 9.34 -38.78
N ALA A 255 12.82 9.69 -38.48
CA ALA A 255 11.65 8.84 -38.67
C ALA A 255 11.38 8.53 -40.14
N ASP A 256 11.40 9.54 -41.02
CA ASP A 256 11.24 9.34 -42.47
C ASP A 256 12.37 8.48 -43.07
N LYS A 257 13.56 8.49 -42.47
CA LYS A 257 14.72 7.78 -43.01
C LYS A 257 14.90 6.35 -42.47
N PHE A 258 14.55 6.10 -41.21
CA PHE A 258 14.79 4.81 -40.54
C PHE A 258 13.50 4.09 -40.10
N LEU A 259 12.39 4.80 -39.87
CA LEU A 259 11.12 4.22 -39.43
C LEU A 259 10.08 4.05 -40.55
N ILE A 260 10.27 4.67 -41.72
CA ILE A 260 9.41 4.49 -42.90
C ILE A 260 10.16 3.62 -43.91
N TRP A 261 9.73 2.37 -44.07
CA TRP A 261 10.40 1.37 -44.90
C TRP A 261 9.83 1.35 -46.32
N GLU A 262 9.95 2.47 -47.04
CA GLU A 262 9.49 2.64 -48.43
C GLU A 262 10.65 2.58 -49.44
N CYS A 263 11.58 1.64 -49.26
CA CYS A 263 12.85 1.68 -49.99
C CYS A 263 12.83 1.02 -51.39
N CYS A 264 11.85 0.16 -51.69
CA CYS A 264 11.79 -0.58 -52.97
C CYS A 264 10.36 -1.04 -53.35
N PRO A 265 10.01 -1.10 -54.66
CA PRO A 265 8.69 -1.56 -55.11
C PRO A 265 8.43 -3.04 -54.82
N VAL A 266 9.49 -3.87 -54.77
CA VAL A 266 9.40 -5.28 -54.35
C VAL A 266 9.06 -5.39 -52.86
N TRP A 267 9.65 -4.52 -52.03
CA TRP A 267 9.39 -4.47 -50.59
C TRP A 267 7.95 -4.04 -50.31
N MET A 268 7.40 -3.10 -51.09
CA MET A 268 6.01 -2.68 -50.98
C MET A 268 5.03 -3.82 -51.29
N LYS A 269 5.32 -4.68 -52.29
CA LYS A 269 4.51 -5.88 -52.56
C LYS A 269 4.55 -6.88 -51.40
N ILE A 270 5.72 -7.10 -50.80
CA ILE A 270 5.87 -7.98 -49.63
C ILE A 270 5.07 -7.41 -48.45
N LYS A 271 5.21 -6.11 -48.17
CA LYS A 271 4.48 -5.40 -47.12
C LYS A 271 2.97 -5.52 -47.28
N GLU A 272 2.45 -5.37 -48.49
CA GLU A 272 1.02 -5.48 -48.77
C GLU A 272 0.49 -6.90 -48.52
N ILE A 273 1.24 -7.93 -48.91
CA ILE A 273 0.91 -9.33 -48.61
C ILE A 273 0.92 -9.58 -47.10
N VAL A 274 1.96 -9.14 -46.39
CA VAL A 274 2.07 -9.30 -44.93
C VAL A 274 0.95 -8.55 -44.22
N LYS A 275 0.57 -7.37 -44.69
CA LYS A 275 -0.54 -6.59 -44.14
C LYS A 275 -1.88 -7.30 -44.29
N ILE A 276 -2.14 -7.96 -45.42
CA ILE A 276 -3.35 -8.77 -45.60
C ILE A 276 -3.40 -9.92 -44.58
N ILE A 277 -2.27 -10.59 -44.35
CA ILE A 277 -2.18 -11.71 -43.39
C ILE A 277 -2.37 -11.24 -41.94
N VAL A 278 -1.71 -10.14 -41.55
CA VAL A 278 -1.73 -9.64 -40.17
C VAL A 278 -3.09 -9.02 -39.79
N MET A 279 -3.76 -8.38 -40.74
CA MET A 279 -5.07 -7.76 -40.51
C MET A 279 -6.23 -8.76 -40.59
N ASP A 280 -5.94 -10.02 -40.89
CA ASP A 280 -6.96 -11.06 -40.96
C ASP A 280 -7.44 -11.46 -39.55
N PRO A 281 -8.77 -11.52 -39.31
CA PRO A 281 -9.32 -11.83 -37.99
C PRO A 281 -8.96 -13.23 -37.48
N PHE A 282 -8.63 -14.19 -38.36
CA PHE A 282 -8.20 -15.51 -37.90
C PHE A 282 -6.80 -15.46 -37.29
N THR A 283 -5.92 -14.56 -37.75
CA THR A 283 -4.60 -14.34 -37.15
C THR A 283 -4.76 -13.83 -35.71
N ASP A 284 -5.60 -12.83 -35.46
CA ASP A 284 -5.86 -12.33 -34.11
C ASP A 284 -6.49 -13.40 -33.19
N LEU A 285 -7.39 -14.23 -33.71
CA LEU A 285 -7.98 -15.36 -32.97
C LEU A 285 -6.93 -16.41 -32.62
N ALA A 286 -6.06 -16.78 -33.57
CA ALA A 286 -5.01 -17.76 -33.39
C ALA A 286 -4.01 -17.32 -32.32
N ILE A 287 -3.59 -16.05 -32.33
CA ILE A 287 -2.73 -15.47 -31.29
C ILE A 287 -3.44 -15.52 -29.93
N THR A 288 -4.72 -15.15 -29.86
CA THR A 288 -5.48 -15.20 -28.61
C THR A 288 -5.52 -16.62 -28.03
N LEU A 289 -5.74 -17.64 -28.86
CA LEU A 289 -5.71 -19.03 -28.45
C LEU A 289 -4.31 -19.47 -27.99
N CYS A 290 -3.25 -19.02 -28.67
CA CYS A 290 -1.87 -19.28 -28.27
C CYS A 290 -1.54 -18.67 -26.90
N ILE A 291 -2.07 -17.47 -26.59
CA ILE A 291 -1.89 -16.83 -25.27
C ILE A 291 -2.56 -17.67 -24.16
N ILE A 292 -3.79 -18.11 -24.39
CA ILE A 292 -4.52 -18.95 -23.42
C ILE A 292 -3.76 -20.26 -23.19
N LEU A 293 -3.34 -20.93 -24.25
CA LEU A 293 -2.60 -22.18 -24.17
C LEU A 293 -1.25 -21.99 -23.46
N ASN A 294 -0.51 -20.93 -23.78
CA ASN A 294 0.74 -20.61 -23.08
C ASN A 294 0.52 -20.39 -21.57
N THR A 295 -0.57 -19.71 -21.19
CA THR A 295 -0.94 -19.50 -19.79
C THR A 295 -1.22 -20.82 -19.07
N LEU A 296 -1.94 -21.74 -19.72
CA LEU A 296 -2.19 -23.08 -19.16
C LEU A 296 -0.89 -23.88 -19.00
N PHE A 297 0.03 -23.80 -19.97
CA PHE A 297 1.34 -24.44 -19.86
C PHE A 297 2.15 -23.93 -18.67
N MET A 298 2.15 -22.62 -18.43
CA MET A 298 2.82 -22.05 -17.25
C MET A 298 2.16 -22.48 -15.93
N ALA A 299 0.84 -22.69 -15.91
CA ALA A 299 0.12 -23.12 -14.73
C ALA A 299 0.30 -24.62 -14.40
N MET A 300 0.83 -25.42 -15.33
CA MET A 300 1.09 -26.86 -15.13
C MET A 300 2.40 -27.16 -14.39
N GLU A 301 3.23 -26.18 -14.06
CA GLU A 301 4.46 -26.41 -13.27
C GLU A 301 4.11 -26.85 -11.82
N PHE A 302 4.64 -27.99 -11.37
CA PHE A 302 4.45 -28.50 -10.00
C PHE A 302 5.75 -29.06 -9.39
N TYR A 303 5.84 -29.09 -8.05
CA TYR A 303 6.97 -29.68 -7.34
C TYR A 303 6.54 -30.93 -6.55
N PRO A 304 7.23 -32.09 -6.65
CA PRO A 304 8.38 -32.38 -7.52
C PRO A 304 7.96 -32.74 -8.96
N MET A 305 8.75 -32.33 -9.96
CA MET A 305 8.43 -32.55 -11.37
C MET A 305 9.31 -33.61 -12.02
N ASP A 306 8.72 -34.45 -12.86
CA ASP A 306 9.48 -35.40 -13.70
C ASP A 306 10.28 -34.66 -14.78
N LYS A 307 11.50 -35.17 -15.06
CA LYS A 307 12.41 -34.56 -16.05
C LYS A 307 11.77 -34.45 -17.43
N TRP A 308 11.07 -35.49 -17.89
CA TRP A 308 10.40 -35.48 -19.19
C TRP A 308 9.33 -34.38 -19.27
N PHE A 309 8.54 -34.22 -18.21
CA PHE A 309 7.52 -33.18 -18.15
C PHE A 309 8.15 -31.78 -18.14
N SER A 310 9.30 -31.63 -17.47
CA SER A 310 10.09 -30.39 -17.47
C SER A 310 10.62 -30.01 -18.82
N ASP A 311 11.17 -30.98 -19.54
CA ASP A 311 11.69 -30.74 -20.88
C ASP A 311 10.56 -30.40 -21.86
N MET A 312 9.40 -31.05 -21.73
CA MET A 312 8.21 -30.76 -22.53
C MET A 312 7.69 -29.32 -22.29
N LEU A 313 7.58 -28.90 -21.03
CA LEU A 313 7.18 -27.52 -20.69
C LEU A 313 8.22 -26.49 -21.15
N TYR A 314 9.52 -26.80 -21.08
CA TYR A 314 10.58 -25.94 -21.58
C TYR A 314 10.48 -25.74 -23.10
N VAL A 315 10.35 -26.83 -23.87
CA VAL A 315 10.18 -26.77 -25.33
C VAL A 315 8.90 -26.03 -25.70
N GLY A 316 7.79 -26.28 -25.00
CA GLY A 316 6.53 -25.55 -25.21
C GLY A 316 6.69 -24.04 -25.04
N ASN A 317 7.35 -23.59 -23.97
CA ASN A 317 7.60 -22.18 -23.73
C ASN A 317 8.51 -21.53 -24.78
N LEU A 318 9.48 -22.27 -25.34
CA LEU A 318 10.31 -21.81 -26.46
C LEU A 318 9.45 -21.60 -27.72
N VAL A 319 8.56 -22.54 -28.04
CA VAL A 319 7.65 -22.45 -29.19
C VAL A 319 6.73 -21.23 -29.07
N PHE A 320 6.10 -21.03 -27.91
CA PHE A 320 5.25 -19.84 -27.71
C PHE A 320 6.04 -18.53 -27.84
N THR A 321 7.27 -18.49 -27.32
CA THR A 321 8.14 -17.30 -27.46
C THR A 321 8.46 -17.01 -28.92
N ALA A 322 8.74 -18.04 -29.72
CA ALA A 322 8.98 -17.90 -31.15
C ALA A 322 7.73 -17.40 -31.89
N ILE A 323 6.54 -17.92 -31.58
CA ILE A 323 5.26 -17.47 -32.18
C ILE A 323 5.03 -15.98 -31.89
N PHE A 324 5.18 -15.52 -30.64
CA PHE A 324 5.00 -14.11 -30.29
C PHE A 324 6.07 -13.20 -30.90
N THR A 325 7.30 -13.70 -31.05
CA THR A 325 8.36 -12.95 -31.73
C THR A 325 8.05 -12.79 -33.21
N ALA A 326 7.58 -13.86 -33.87
CA ALA A 326 7.15 -13.80 -35.26
C ALA A 326 5.96 -12.85 -35.46
N GLU A 327 4.96 -12.91 -34.58
CA GLU A 327 3.83 -11.98 -34.57
C GLU A 327 4.28 -10.51 -34.51
N MET A 328 5.18 -10.18 -33.57
CA MET A 328 5.73 -8.83 -33.42
C MET A 328 6.44 -8.37 -34.70
N VAL A 329 7.33 -9.20 -35.25
CA VAL A 329 8.10 -8.86 -36.46
C VAL A 329 7.16 -8.66 -37.66
N LEU A 330 6.17 -9.54 -37.85
CA LEU A 330 5.17 -9.41 -38.92
C LEU A 330 4.35 -8.13 -38.79
N LYS A 331 3.93 -7.75 -37.56
CA LYS A 331 3.21 -6.50 -37.30
C LYS A 331 4.05 -5.25 -37.58
N VAL A 332 5.34 -5.27 -37.21
CA VAL A 332 6.26 -4.15 -37.49
C VAL A 332 6.45 -3.97 -39.00
N ILE A 333 6.57 -5.07 -39.76
CA ILE A 333 6.69 -5.02 -41.22
C ILE A 333 5.38 -4.53 -41.86
N ALA A 334 4.21 -4.98 -41.37
CA ALA A 334 2.91 -4.63 -41.93
C ALA A 334 2.52 -3.15 -41.73
N LEU A 335 2.79 -2.60 -40.55
CA LEU A 335 2.30 -1.28 -40.11
C LEU A 335 3.36 -0.18 -40.19
N ASP A 336 4.61 -0.51 -40.52
CA ASP A 336 5.80 0.30 -40.29
C ASP A 336 6.12 0.50 -38.79
N PRO A 337 7.40 0.55 -38.42
CA PRO A 337 7.83 0.84 -37.05
C PRO A 337 7.15 2.07 -36.45
N TYR A 338 6.99 3.15 -37.23
CA TYR A 338 6.41 4.40 -36.74
C TYR A 338 4.95 4.23 -36.27
N HIS A 339 4.07 3.62 -37.08
CA HIS A 339 2.67 3.43 -36.68
C HIS A 339 2.51 2.28 -35.69
N TYR A 340 3.40 1.27 -35.71
CA TYR A 340 3.41 0.22 -34.70
C TYR A 340 3.57 0.79 -33.28
N PHE A 341 4.54 1.69 -33.06
CA PHE A 341 4.82 2.29 -31.76
C PHE A 341 3.82 3.39 -31.34
N GLN A 342 2.90 3.82 -32.21
CA GLN A 342 1.83 4.74 -31.81
C GLN A 342 0.71 4.05 -31.02
N VAL A 343 0.55 2.73 -31.20
CA VAL A 343 -0.51 1.95 -30.54
C VAL A 343 0.03 1.37 -29.23
N GLY A 344 -0.51 1.81 -28.09
CA GLY A 344 -0.05 1.38 -26.75
C GLY A 344 -0.04 -0.13 -26.52
N TRP A 345 -1.03 -0.87 -27.07
CA TRP A 345 -1.07 -2.33 -26.98
C TRP A 345 0.04 -3.02 -27.76
N ASN A 346 0.46 -2.45 -28.89
CA ASN A 346 1.60 -2.97 -29.66
C ASN A 346 2.91 -2.71 -28.92
N ILE A 347 3.07 -1.54 -28.29
CA ILE A 347 4.23 -1.25 -27.41
C ILE A 347 4.29 -2.26 -26.27
N PHE A 348 3.17 -2.51 -25.58
CA PHE A 348 3.10 -3.47 -24.49
C PHE A 348 3.51 -4.87 -24.95
N ASP A 349 2.96 -5.35 -26.06
CA ASP A 349 3.30 -6.64 -26.66
C ASP A 349 4.80 -6.74 -27.01
N GLY A 350 5.35 -5.70 -27.62
CA GLY A 350 6.79 -5.60 -27.92
C GLY A 350 7.67 -5.65 -26.68
N VAL A 351 7.30 -4.97 -25.59
CA VAL A 351 8.04 -5.02 -24.31
C VAL A 351 8.07 -6.46 -23.77
N ILE A 352 6.95 -7.17 -23.80
CA ILE A 352 6.86 -8.56 -23.32
C ILE A 352 7.72 -9.50 -24.16
N VAL A 353 7.73 -9.34 -25.48
CA VAL A 353 8.58 -10.12 -26.40
C VAL A 353 10.06 -9.82 -26.16
N CYS A 354 10.45 -8.55 -26.02
CA CYS A 354 11.83 -8.17 -25.71
C CYS A 354 12.31 -8.77 -24.39
N LEU A 355 11.53 -8.69 -23.31
CA LEU A 355 11.86 -9.30 -22.02
C LEU A 355 12.03 -10.83 -22.14
N SER A 356 11.21 -11.46 -22.98
CA SER A 356 11.28 -12.90 -23.24
C SER A 356 12.55 -13.33 -23.99
N LEU A 357 13.02 -12.51 -24.93
CA LEU A 357 14.28 -12.76 -25.65
C LEU A 357 15.51 -12.50 -24.75
N ILE A 358 15.41 -11.51 -23.86
CA ILE A 358 16.43 -11.24 -22.83
C ILE A 358 16.54 -12.43 -21.88
N GLU A 359 15.43 -13.01 -21.44
CA GLU A 359 15.44 -14.24 -20.62
C GLU A 359 16.17 -15.39 -21.31
N LEU A 360 15.89 -15.63 -22.60
CA LEU A 360 16.51 -16.70 -23.38
C LEU A 360 18.01 -16.50 -23.57
N SER A 361 18.46 -15.27 -23.81
CA SER A 361 19.88 -14.95 -24.03
C SER A 361 20.72 -15.00 -22.75
N LEU A 362 20.09 -14.90 -21.58
CA LEU A 362 20.76 -14.87 -20.27
C LEU A 362 20.58 -16.18 -19.46
N ALA A 363 20.24 -17.29 -20.13
CA ALA A 363 19.95 -18.57 -19.48
C ALA A 363 21.11 -19.10 -18.59
N ASP A 364 22.35 -18.74 -18.90
CA ASP A 364 23.56 -19.22 -18.20
C ASP A 364 24.01 -18.38 -16.99
N VAL A 365 23.38 -17.22 -16.74
CA VAL A 365 23.80 -16.34 -15.63
C VAL A 365 23.09 -16.72 -14.34
N LYS A 366 23.82 -17.39 -13.42
CA LYS A 366 23.34 -17.66 -12.05
C LYS A 366 23.09 -16.34 -11.31
N GLY A 367 21.87 -16.12 -10.83
CA GLY A 367 21.48 -14.93 -10.04
C GLY A 367 20.29 -14.16 -10.59
N MET A 368 19.92 -14.37 -11.85
CA MET A 368 18.76 -13.69 -12.47
C MET A 368 17.48 -14.53 -12.45
N SER A 369 17.28 -15.33 -11.40
CA SER A 369 16.09 -16.19 -11.27
C SER A 369 14.77 -15.42 -11.33
N ILE A 370 14.77 -14.11 -11.01
CA ILE A 370 13.60 -13.22 -11.10
C ILE A 370 13.18 -12.99 -12.56
N LEU A 371 14.13 -12.95 -13.51
CA LEU A 371 13.80 -12.76 -14.93
C LEU A 371 12.93 -13.89 -15.46
N ARG A 372 13.07 -15.10 -14.91
CA ARG A 372 12.23 -16.24 -15.26
C ARG A 372 10.76 -16.00 -14.90
N SER A 373 10.48 -15.25 -13.84
CA SER A 373 9.11 -14.89 -13.45
C SER A 373 8.45 -13.91 -14.43
N PHE A 374 9.21 -13.18 -15.26
CA PHE A 374 8.64 -12.28 -16.26
C PHE A 374 7.86 -13.00 -17.37
N ARG A 375 8.04 -14.31 -17.55
CA ARG A 375 7.18 -15.13 -18.43
C ARG A 375 5.69 -14.96 -18.09
N LEU A 376 5.36 -14.75 -16.81
CA LEU A 376 3.99 -14.56 -16.34
C LEU A 376 3.37 -13.25 -16.85
N LEU A 377 4.19 -12.26 -17.22
CA LEU A 377 3.67 -11.01 -17.78
C LEU A 377 2.95 -11.24 -19.13
N ARG A 378 3.23 -12.34 -19.83
CA ARG A 378 2.52 -12.72 -21.06
C ARG A 378 1.03 -12.97 -20.83
N VAL A 379 0.63 -13.36 -19.62
CA VAL A 379 -0.79 -13.56 -19.25
C VAL A 379 -1.58 -12.26 -19.38
N PHE A 380 -0.94 -11.10 -19.17
CA PHE A 380 -1.59 -9.80 -19.36
C PHE A 380 -1.94 -9.51 -20.82
N LYS A 381 -1.40 -10.23 -21.82
CA LYS A 381 -1.87 -10.10 -23.21
C LYS A 381 -3.35 -10.47 -23.36
N LEU A 382 -3.90 -11.30 -22.46
CA LEU A 382 -5.35 -11.62 -22.39
C LEU A 382 -6.22 -10.38 -22.13
N ALA A 383 -5.63 -9.31 -21.58
CA ALA A 383 -6.36 -8.08 -21.33
C ALA A 383 -6.83 -7.39 -22.61
N LYS A 384 -6.16 -7.61 -23.76
CA LYS A 384 -6.60 -7.09 -25.06
C LYS A 384 -7.95 -7.70 -25.46
N SER A 385 -8.11 -9.02 -25.25
CA SER A 385 -9.29 -9.78 -25.68
C SER A 385 -10.43 -9.76 -24.67
N TRP A 386 -10.15 -9.57 -23.37
CA TRP A 386 -11.18 -9.58 -22.32
C TRP A 386 -11.62 -8.15 -21.96
N PRO A 387 -12.84 -7.71 -22.35
CA PRO A 387 -13.30 -6.34 -22.11
C PRO A 387 -13.34 -5.95 -20.62
N THR A 388 -13.64 -6.88 -19.72
CA THR A 388 -13.64 -6.61 -18.27
C THR A 388 -12.23 -6.33 -17.76
N LEU A 389 -11.25 -7.15 -18.15
CA LEU A 389 -9.84 -6.97 -17.75
C LEU A 389 -9.26 -5.67 -18.36
N ASN A 390 -9.62 -5.34 -19.60
CA ASN A 390 -9.25 -4.07 -20.22
C ASN A 390 -9.81 -2.87 -19.45
N LYS A 391 -11.09 -2.92 -19.03
CA LYS A 391 -11.68 -1.90 -18.16
C LYS A 391 -10.92 -1.79 -16.84
N LEU A 392 -10.57 -2.89 -16.19
CA LEU A 392 -9.78 -2.90 -14.95
C LEU A 392 -8.40 -2.25 -15.13
N ILE A 393 -7.66 -2.58 -16.19
CA ILE A 393 -6.35 -1.95 -16.45
C ILE A 393 -6.50 -0.45 -16.73
N LYS A 394 -7.53 -0.05 -17.47
CA LYS A 394 -7.82 1.36 -17.74
C LYS A 394 -8.19 2.12 -16.46
N ILE A 395 -8.93 1.48 -15.54
CA ILE A 395 -9.23 2.00 -14.19
C ILE A 395 -7.93 2.25 -13.42
N ILE A 396 -7.01 1.27 -13.40
CA ILE A 396 -5.71 1.41 -12.74
C ILE A 396 -4.89 2.54 -13.39
N GLY A 397 -4.76 2.56 -14.72
CA GLY A 397 -3.99 3.59 -15.43
C GLY A 397 -4.52 5.01 -15.20
N ASN A 398 -5.85 5.18 -15.31
CA ASN A 398 -6.50 6.47 -15.05
C ASN A 398 -6.33 6.91 -13.60
N SER A 399 -6.34 5.97 -12.65
CA SER A 399 -6.09 6.29 -11.25
C SER A 399 -4.67 6.73 -10.96
N VAL A 400 -3.67 6.13 -11.62
CA VAL A 400 -2.27 6.55 -11.48
C VAL A 400 -2.05 7.94 -12.07
N GLY A 401 -2.73 8.29 -13.17
CA GLY A 401 -2.68 9.63 -13.77
C GLY A 401 -3.38 10.70 -12.91
N ALA A 402 -4.66 10.48 -12.58
CA ALA A 402 -5.47 11.47 -11.86
C ALA A 402 -5.13 11.59 -10.37
N LEU A 403 -4.64 10.52 -9.74
CA LEU A 403 -4.27 10.46 -8.32
C LEU A 403 -2.77 10.27 -8.09
N GLY A 404 -1.95 10.40 -9.15
CA GLY A 404 -0.48 10.29 -9.06
C GLY A 404 0.10 11.24 -8.02
N ASN A 405 -0.44 12.46 -7.93
CA ASN A 405 -0.05 13.42 -6.89
C ASN A 405 -0.35 12.92 -5.47
N LEU A 406 -1.49 12.24 -5.26
CA LEU A 406 -1.90 11.74 -3.95
C LEU A 406 -1.09 10.50 -3.53
N THR A 407 -0.81 9.59 -4.47
CA THR A 407 0.08 8.45 -4.24
C THR A 407 1.52 8.89 -3.95
N LEU A 408 1.99 9.96 -4.60
CA LEU A 408 3.27 10.59 -4.29
C LEU A 408 3.29 11.19 -2.87
N VAL A 409 2.20 11.77 -2.38
CA VAL A 409 2.10 12.22 -0.97
C VAL A 409 2.28 11.05 -0.01
N LEU A 410 1.57 9.94 -0.24
CA LEU A 410 1.70 8.75 0.59
C LEU A 410 3.14 8.22 0.58
N ALA A 411 3.76 8.13 -0.60
CA ALA A 411 5.15 7.70 -0.73
C ALA A 411 6.12 8.61 0.06
N ILE A 412 5.93 9.93 0.01
CA ILE A 412 6.73 10.89 0.80
C ILE A 412 6.49 10.70 2.31
N ILE A 413 5.24 10.53 2.74
CA ILE A 413 4.91 10.34 4.16
C ILE A 413 5.55 9.04 4.69
N VAL A 414 5.42 7.94 3.94
CA VAL A 414 6.04 6.66 4.29
C VAL A 414 7.57 6.80 4.37
N PHE A 415 8.17 7.50 3.40
CA PHE A 415 9.61 7.77 3.40
C PHE A 415 10.04 8.59 4.63
N ILE A 416 9.32 9.65 4.97
CA ILE A 416 9.61 10.48 6.15
C ILE A 416 9.56 9.63 7.42
N PHE A 417 8.51 8.84 7.62
CA PHE A 417 8.39 8.01 8.81
C PHE A 417 9.43 6.89 8.88
N ALA A 418 9.83 6.32 7.74
CA ALA A 418 10.92 5.35 7.68
C ALA A 418 12.26 5.98 8.09
N VAL A 419 12.56 7.20 7.62
CA VAL A 419 13.77 7.93 8.04
C VAL A 419 13.70 8.30 9.51
N VAL A 420 12.56 8.82 9.98
CA VAL A 420 12.37 9.19 11.40
C VAL A 420 12.53 7.97 12.31
N GLY A 421 11.89 6.84 11.99
CA GLY A 421 12.00 5.61 12.77
C GLY A 421 13.43 5.08 12.82
N MET A 422 14.13 5.06 11.67
CA MET A 422 15.54 4.66 11.61
C MET A 422 16.45 5.57 12.44
N GLN A 423 16.28 6.90 12.33
CA GLN A 423 17.13 7.86 13.05
C GLN A 423 16.87 7.85 14.57
N LEU A 424 15.61 7.68 15.00
CA LEU A 424 15.27 7.64 16.41
C LEU A 424 15.61 6.31 17.08
N PHE A 425 15.38 5.18 16.40
CA PHE A 425 15.39 3.86 17.04
C PHE A 425 16.48 2.93 16.52
N GLY A 426 17.08 3.19 15.35
CA GLY A 426 17.98 2.24 14.70
C GLY A 426 19.17 1.83 15.56
N LYS A 427 19.78 2.79 16.27
CA LYS A 427 20.89 2.50 17.18
C LYS A 427 20.44 1.69 18.41
N HIS A 428 19.28 2.01 18.99
CA HIS A 428 18.73 1.27 20.13
C HIS A 428 18.42 -0.18 19.79
N TYR A 429 17.93 -0.45 18.58
CA TYR A 429 17.71 -1.84 18.12
C TYR A 429 19.01 -2.64 18.11
N LYS A 430 20.14 -2.03 17.72
CA LYS A 430 21.45 -2.70 17.67
C LYS A 430 22.10 -2.85 19.05
N ASP A 431 21.97 -1.84 19.91
CA ASP A 431 22.60 -1.85 21.23
C ASP A 431 21.83 -2.75 22.23
N CYS A 432 20.51 -2.90 22.06
CA CYS A 432 19.62 -3.64 22.97
C CYS A 432 19.04 -4.94 22.38
N VAL A 433 19.66 -5.54 21.33
CA VAL A 433 19.12 -6.73 20.62
C VAL A 433 18.78 -7.89 21.56
N CYS A 434 19.60 -8.12 22.59
CA CYS A 434 19.41 -9.24 23.52
C CYS A 434 18.13 -9.14 24.38
N LYS A 435 17.43 -7.99 24.39
CA LYS A 435 16.12 -7.88 25.05
C LYS A 435 14.97 -8.46 24.24
N ILE A 436 15.12 -8.47 22.91
CA ILE A 436 14.05 -8.84 21.95
C ILE A 436 14.33 -10.17 21.24
N SER A 437 15.57 -10.65 21.26
CA SER A 437 16.01 -11.88 20.60
C SER A 437 16.92 -12.68 21.53
N GLU A 438 16.59 -13.96 21.73
CA GLU A 438 17.37 -14.89 22.57
C GLU A 438 18.76 -15.14 21.98
N ASP A 439 18.86 -15.19 20.65
CA ASP A 439 20.13 -15.38 19.93
C ASP A 439 20.98 -14.09 19.86
N CYS A 440 20.51 -12.98 20.45
CA CYS A 440 21.12 -11.66 20.33
C CYS A 440 21.39 -11.22 18.86
N THR A 441 20.59 -11.73 17.92
CA THR A 441 20.61 -11.33 16.50
C THR A 441 19.42 -10.44 16.18
N LEU A 442 19.61 -9.50 15.24
CA LEU A 442 18.55 -8.58 14.84
C LEU A 442 17.32 -9.37 14.36
N PRO A 443 16.13 -9.08 14.90
CA PRO A 443 14.92 -9.77 14.48
C PRO A 443 14.57 -9.38 13.04
N ARG A 444 13.70 -10.16 12.39
CA ARG A 444 13.26 -9.92 11.01
C ARG A 444 12.70 -8.50 10.78
N TRP A 445 12.05 -7.94 11.80
CA TRP A 445 11.48 -6.60 11.77
C TRP A 445 12.25 -5.71 12.74
N HIS A 446 13.08 -4.81 12.22
CA HIS A 446 13.88 -3.88 13.02
C HIS A 446 14.04 -2.53 12.32
N MET A 447 14.40 -1.48 13.07
CA MET A 447 14.60 -0.13 12.52
C MET A 447 16.07 0.26 12.33
N ASN A 448 17.01 -0.71 12.32
CA ASN A 448 18.44 -0.42 12.15
C ASN A 448 18.77 0.20 10.78
N ASP A 449 18.12 -0.30 9.72
CA ASP A 449 18.36 0.11 8.33
C ASP A 449 17.12 0.73 7.70
N PHE A 450 17.32 1.57 6.68
CA PHE A 450 16.24 2.29 6.02
C PHE A 450 15.17 1.35 5.45
N PHE A 451 15.57 0.28 4.76
CA PHE A 451 14.62 -0.64 4.12
C PHE A 451 13.77 -1.41 5.15
N HIS A 452 14.37 -1.88 6.25
CA HIS A 452 13.63 -2.56 7.30
C HIS A 452 12.70 -1.61 8.08
N SER A 453 13.14 -0.36 8.31
CA SER A 453 12.26 0.67 8.88
C SER A 453 11.09 1.01 7.94
N PHE A 454 11.35 1.12 6.63
CA PHE A 454 10.32 1.28 5.61
C PHE A 454 9.30 0.12 5.64
N LEU A 455 9.77 -1.12 5.73
CA LEU A 455 8.91 -2.29 5.81
C LEU A 455 8.05 -2.31 7.08
N ILE A 456 8.56 -1.84 8.22
CA ILE A 456 7.76 -1.68 9.45
C ILE A 456 6.67 -0.63 9.26
N VAL A 457 7.00 0.55 8.70
CA VAL A 457 6.00 1.59 8.43
C VAL A 457 4.93 1.07 7.48
N PHE A 458 5.31 0.33 6.43
CA PHE A 458 4.38 -0.31 5.52
C PHE A 458 3.49 -1.33 6.24
N ARG A 459 4.06 -2.17 7.11
CA ARG A 459 3.33 -3.15 7.93
C ARG A 459 2.28 -2.47 8.83
N VAL A 460 2.64 -1.35 9.47
CA VAL A 460 1.71 -0.54 10.28
C VAL A 460 0.53 -0.01 9.45
N LEU A 461 0.77 0.42 8.21
CA LEU A 461 -0.29 0.87 7.29
C LEU A 461 -1.21 -0.27 6.83
N CYS A 462 -0.72 -1.52 6.84
CA CYS A 462 -1.54 -2.71 6.60
C CYS A 462 -2.42 -3.08 7.81
N GLY A 463 -2.26 -2.40 8.96
CA GLY A 463 -3.02 -2.65 10.18
C GLY A 463 -2.30 -3.53 11.20
N GLU A 464 -1.06 -3.95 10.95
CA GLU A 464 -0.26 -4.76 11.87
C GLU A 464 0.81 -3.89 12.56
N TRP A 465 0.54 -3.43 13.77
CA TRP A 465 1.39 -2.44 14.46
C TRP A 465 1.81 -2.87 15.86
N ILE A 466 1.00 -3.66 16.56
CA ILE A 466 1.17 -3.97 17.98
C ILE A 466 2.43 -4.79 18.26
N GLU A 467 2.73 -5.81 17.44
CA GLU A 467 3.89 -6.69 17.62
C GLU A 467 5.20 -5.89 17.53
N THR A 468 5.37 -5.12 16.46
CA THR A 468 6.56 -4.30 16.23
C THR A 468 6.67 -3.14 17.22
N MET A 469 5.54 -2.68 17.77
CA MET A 469 5.52 -1.65 18.80
C MET A 469 6.04 -2.19 20.13
N TRP A 470 5.71 -3.43 20.52
CA TRP A 470 6.25 -4.05 21.73
C TRP A 470 7.78 -4.11 21.70
N ASP A 471 8.36 -4.59 20.60
CA ASP A 471 9.81 -4.65 20.43
C ASP A 471 10.44 -3.25 20.47
N CYS A 472 9.81 -2.24 19.85
CA CYS A 472 10.25 -0.85 19.92
C CYS A 472 10.27 -0.35 21.37
N MET A 473 9.18 -0.54 22.10
CA MET A 473 9.02 -0.05 23.47
C MET A 473 10.05 -0.68 24.42
N GLU A 474 10.44 -1.93 24.16
CA GLU A 474 11.43 -2.64 24.96
C GLU A 474 12.87 -2.14 24.71
N VAL A 475 13.21 -1.79 23.47
CA VAL A 475 14.57 -1.31 23.14
C VAL A 475 14.77 0.19 23.33
N ALA A 476 13.77 1.01 23.02
CA ALA A 476 13.88 2.48 22.97
C ALA A 476 13.00 3.21 24.00
N GLY A 477 12.13 2.48 24.70
CA GLY A 477 11.25 3.04 25.72
C GLY A 477 9.82 3.34 25.23
N LYS A 478 8.90 3.41 26.18
CA LYS A 478 7.44 3.40 25.93
C LYS A 478 6.93 4.64 25.19
N ALA A 479 7.28 5.83 25.69
CA ALA A 479 6.75 7.09 25.19
C ALA A 479 7.10 7.42 23.73
N PRO A 480 8.39 7.40 23.30
CA PRO A 480 8.74 7.78 21.93
C PRO A 480 8.18 6.79 20.90
N CYS A 481 8.15 5.49 21.22
CA CYS A 481 7.55 4.47 20.35
C CYS A 481 6.04 4.65 20.22
N LEU A 482 5.30 4.84 21.33
CA LEU A 482 3.85 5.08 21.27
C LEU A 482 3.51 6.31 20.43
N ILE A 483 4.25 7.41 20.58
CA ILE A 483 4.03 8.64 19.80
C ILE A 483 4.22 8.36 18.31
N LEU A 484 5.33 7.71 17.93
CA LEU A 484 5.62 7.43 16.52
C LEU A 484 4.56 6.50 15.91
N TYR A 485 4.29 5.34 16.53
CA TYR A 485 3.36 4.35 15.98
C TYR A 485 1.92 4.89 15.89
N MET A 486 1.43 5.59 16.92
CA MET A 486 0.09 6.18 16.87
C MET A 486 -0.01 7.29 15.83
N THR A 487 1.04 8.08 15.64
CA THR A 487 1.08 9.12 14.61
C THR A 487 1.07 8.51 13.20
N VAL A 488 1.90 7.48 12.97
CA VAL A 488 1.95 6.75 11.69
C VAL A 488 0.59 6.13 11.38
N MET A 489 -0.03 5.46 12.36
CA MET A 489 -1.32 4.83 12.17
C MET A 489 -2.41 5.85 11.84
N VAL A 490 -2.54 6.93 12.61
CA VAL A 490 -3.60 7.92 12.40
C VAL A 490 -3.41 8.69 11.09
N ILE A 491 -2.23 9.26 10.86
CA ILE A 491 -1.96 10.06 9.66
C ILE A 491 -1.90 9.16 8.42
N GLY A 492 -1.19 8.05 8.52
CA GLY A 492 -1.00 7.11 7.43
C GLY A 492 -2.30 6.47 6.98
N ASN A 493 -3.10 5.93 7.91
CA ASN A 493 -4.37 5.32 7.55
C ASN A 493 -5.35 6.38 7.04
N LEU A 494 -5.37 7.60 7.59
CA LEU A 494 -6.20 8.67 7.02
C LEU A 494 -5.86 8.92 5.54
N VAL A 495 -4.58 9.02 5.19
CA VAL A 495 -4.13 9.25 3.80
C VAL A 495 -4.49 8.05 2.91
N VAL A 496 -4.27 6.81 3.39
CA VAL A 496 -4.65 5.58 2.65
C VAL A 496 -6.16 5.54 2.40
N HIS A 497 -6.99 5.86 3.39
CA HIS A 497 -8.43 5.93 3.23
C HIS A 497 -8.82 7.04 2.24
N CYS A 498 -8.20 8.22 2.31
CA CYS A 498 -8.45 9.29 1.34
C CYS A 498 -8.07 8.90 -0.10
N ILE A 499 -6.99 8.13 -0.30
CA ILE A 499 -6.64 7.55 -1.61
C ILE A 499 -7.70 6.57 -2.08
N PHE A 500 -8.13 5.67 -1.19
CA PHE A 500 -9.15 4.67 -1.51
C PHE A 500 -10.47 5.32 -1.95
N PHE A 501 -10.98 6.28 -1.19
CA PHE A 501 -12.20 7.02 -1.56
C PHE A 501 -12.01 7.87 -2.81
N GLY A 502 -10.83 8.47 -2.97
CA GLY A 502 -10.51 9.24 -4.17
C GLY A 502 -10.43 8.40 -5.43
N HIS A 503 -10.13 7.10 -5.32
CA HIS A 503 -10.24 6.16 -6.42
C HIS A 503 -11.69 5.72 -6.65
N PHE A 504 -12.40 5.33 -5.58
CA PHE A 504 -13.69 4.67 -5.69
C PHE A 504 -14.82 5.58 -6.20
N ILE A 505 -14.91 6.82 -5.69
CA ILE A 505 -16.03 7.73 -5.96
C ILE A 505 -16.10 8.17 -7.44
N PRO A 506 -14.99 8.57 -8.10
CA PRO A 506 -15.00 8.92 -9.52
C PRO A 506 -15.38 7.75 -10.45
N HIS A 507 -15.06 6.51 -10.06
CA HIS A 507 -15.39 5.34 -10.86
C HIS A 507 -16.89 5.02 -10.84
N HIS A 508 -17.57 5.27 -9.72
CA HIS A 508 -19.01 5.03 -9.61
C HIS A 508 -19.84 6.16 -10.22
N SER A 509 -19.38 7.41 -10.14
CA SER A 509 -20.05 8.56 -10.78
C SER A 509 -19.97 8.49 -12.32
N ASN A 510 -18.85 8.01 -12.88
CA ASN A 510 -18.75 7.75 -14.32
C ASN A 510 -19.59 6.54 -14.79
N GLY A 511 -20.03 5.67 -13.88
CA GLY A 511 -20.97 4.59 -14.17
C GLY A 511 -22.44 5.05 -14.23
N PHE A 512 -22.79 6.14 -13.54
CA PHE A 512 -24.13 6.74 -13.56
C PHE A 512 -24.26 7.92 -14.54
N ASN A 513 -23.16 8.58 -14.91
CA ASN A 513 -23.16 9.68 -15.89
C ASN A 513 -22.81 9.24 -17.32
N GLY A 514 -23.25 8.04 -17.71
CA GLY A 514 -23.19 7.58 -19.11
C GLY A 514 -24.17 8.31 -20.06
N THR A 515 -24.91 9.33 -19.61
CA THR A 515 -25.96 9.97 -20.43
C THR A 515 -26.05 11.50 -20.37
N TYR A 516 -25.20 12.21 -19.64
CA TYR A 516 -25.27 13.68 -19.63
C TYR A 516 -23.87 14.30 -19.68
N PHE A 517 -23.25 14.31 -20.86
CA PHE A 517 -22.31 15.35 -21.33
C PHE A 517 -21.78 14.90 -22.69
N CYS A 518 -22.56 15.16 -23.75
CA CYS A 518 -22.13 15.34 -25.14
C CYS A 518 -23.40 15.53 -26.01
N ASN A 519 -23.95 16.73 -25.99
CA ASN A 519 -24.69 17.33 -27.11
C ASN A 519 -25.00 18.78 -26.72
N GLU A 520 -24.04 19.66 -26.98
CA GLU A 520 -24.17 20.87 -27.84
C GLU A 520 -22.87 21.68 -27.75
#